data_AF-A0A258VXQ9-F1
#
_entry.id   AF-A0A258VXQ9-F1
#
_cell.length_a   1.000
_cell.length_b   1.000
_cell.length_c   1.000
_cell.angle_alpha   90.00
_cell.angle_beta   90.00
_cell.angle_gamma   90.00
#
_symmetry.space_group_name_H-M   'P 1'
#
loop_
_entity.id
_entity.type
_entity.pdbx_description
1 polymer ?
#
loop_
_entity_poly.entity_id
_entity_poly.type
_entity_poly.pdbx_seq_one_letter_code
_entity_poly.pdbx_strand_id
1 'polypeptide(L)'
;MQKIKNTLKTTLVAALTLVVSSNLVACNKFNSEANPVSSEMGSIVCPQSYEVTMDFFGQLVSEQENKSVDVSEQDFSEAVNTDQTFQGAANSYFKTELYALYKEFYQDVKYLSSVEKNSNLPELVSFLKVEDTDSETRKNLVAKYKTKVNEISSNMKSMGYSCPTNGNNDVGSGGEPKPVPGSNPTAREAVTSDLVASMRKIFAVTYQSCQVLEKKPLEKADKNVQGITEECCHEGGGLIRHISKLSLVQRTHPYLQTTYGSQCVDVRKKPLIYDFGGRPAFTRGSSGKLNFFTNYGGSEVLGYDCSAMVYTVVMGAGFRLKENKMFVAADVVAAQSRQFLDPESKGWSCLDSVDFSPETEEPLLAGDIASMDGHTFMIYRAGKDPYGIDNLADCKKVDSQNFDFDLMQSSPSKDGVGINVYVGKDYLLTNDTMEKGFVEYAKNYCERKKNVSTKKIKLSYFSLVRLSAKSSCRMPAVALENESCVQECLKTSTN
;
A
#
# COMPACT_ATOMS: atom_id res chain seq x y z
N MET A 1 26.44 68.09 -43.58
CA MET A 1 25.96 67.68 -44.92
C MET A 1 24.90 66.60 -44.73
N GLN A 2 23.63 67.00 -44.62
CA GLN A 2 22.61 66.86 -45.68
C GLN A 2 22.15 65.39 -45.82
N LYS A 3 21.14 64.98 -45.02
CA LYS A 3 19.75 64.62 -45.42
C LYS A 3 19.66 63.40 -46.34
N ILE A 4 18.90 62.37 -46.00
CA ILE A 4 17.45 62.22 -46.26
C ILE A 4 16.97 61.05 -45.35
N LYS A 5 16.08 61.24 -44.35
CA LYS A 5 14.58 61.29 -44.40
C LYS A 5 13.98 59.97 -44.92
N ASN A 6 12.98 59.30 -44.35
CA ASN A 6 11.83 59.68 -43.51
C ASN A 6 11.11 58.36 -43.07
N THR A 7 10.71 58.17 -41.79
CA THR A 7 9.33 58.27 -41.23
C THR A 7 8.47 57.00 -41.45
N LEU A 8 7.74 56.37 -40.51
CA LEU A 8 6.85 56.75 -39.38
C LEU A 8 7.03 55.75 -38.19
N LYS A 9 7.04 56.11 -36.88
CA LYS A 9 6.02 56.75 -35.99
C LYS A 9 4.75 55.88 -35.79
N THR A 10 4.16 55.61 -34.62
CA THR A 10 4.13 56.17 -33.24
C THR A 10 3.33 55.16 -32.36
N THR A 11 3.47 55.05 -31.03
CA THR A 11 2.81 55.87 -29.98
C THR A 11 3.39 55.43 -28.61
N LEU A 12 4.17 56.25 -27.89
CA LEU A 12 3.82 57.24 -26.84
C LEU A 12 3.14 56.64 -25.58
N VAL A 13 3.89 56.44 -24.47
CA VAL A 13 4.03 57.31 -23.27
C VAL A 13 2.91 57.16 -22.23
N ALA A 14 3.30 56.71 -21.02
CA ALA A 14 3.01 57.42 -19.78
C ALA A 14 3.81 56.79 -18.62
N ALA A 15 4.82 57.53 -18.15
CA ALA A 15 5.34 57.40 -16.80
C ALA A 15 4.55 58.40 -15.93
N LEU A 16 3.96 57.94 -14.82
CA LEU A 16 3.67 58.80 -13.69
C LEU A 16 3.81 58.01 -12.38
N THR A 17 4.61 58.61 -11.52
CA THR A 17 5.06 58.23 -10.19
C THR A 17 3.91 58.08 -9.20
N LEU A 18 3.94 57.04 -8.34
CA LEU A 18 3.45 57.18 -6.97
C LEU A 18 4.12 56.20 -6.00
N VAL A 19 4.51 56.79 -4.88
CA VAL A 19 5.29 56.30 -3.75
C VAL A 19 4.34 55.68 -2.72
N VAL A 20 4.80 54.62 -2.04
CA VAL A 20 4.30 54.04 -0.78
C VAL A 20 2.94 53.34 -0.81
N SER A 21 2.97 52.00 -0.79
CA SER A 21 2.37 51.23 0.30
C SER A 21 2.94 49.81 0.28
N SER A 22 3.81 49.56 1.25
CA SER A 22 4.08 48.24 1.82
C SER A 22 2.77 47.51 2.12
N ASN A 23 2.50 46.46 1.36
CA ASN A 23 1.62 45.38 1.77
C ASN A 23 2.34 44.06 1.50
N LEU A 24 2.76 43.46 2.60
CA LEU A 24 3.15 42.06 2.73
C LEU A 24 2.02 41.20 2.13
N VAL A 25 2.19 40.75 0.90
CA VAL A 25 1.56 39.52 0.46
C VAL A 25 2.47 38.41 0.94
N ALA A 26 2.27 38.01 2.20
CA ALA A 26 2.74 36.72 2.67
C ALA A 26 2.07 35.67 1.77
N CYS A 27 2.85 35.14 0.81
CA CYS A 27 2.45 33.95 0.08
C CYS A 27 2.20 32.85 1.12
N ASN A 28 0.97 32.37 1.22
CA ASN A 28 0.61 31.14 1.91
C ASN A 28 1.59 30.05 1.48
N LYS A 29 2.49 29.66 2.38
CA LYS A 29 3.63 28.79 2.15
C LYS A 29 3.29 27.29 2.24
N PHE A 30 2.00 26.98 2.32
CA PHE A 30 1.45 25.65 2.23
C PHE A 30 0.85 25.46 0.84
N ASN A 31 1.51 24.63 0.01
CA ASN A 31 0.97 24.23 -1.28
C ASN A 31 -0.45 23.68 -1.09
N SER A 32 -1.43 24.33 -1.69
CA SER A 32 -2.86 23.99 -1.66
C SER A 32 -3.23 22.69 -2.39
N GLU A 33 -2.25 21.83 -2.69
CA GLU A 33 -2.47 20.51 -3.30
C GLU A 33 -2.29 19.35 -2.30
N ALA A 34 -1.78 19.62 -1.09
CA ALA A 34 -1.92 18.70 0.03
C ALA A 34 -3.30 18.92 0.66
N ASN A 35 -4.23 17.98 0.45
CA ASN A 35 -5.51 17.99 1.16
C ASN A 35 -5.27 18.15 2.67
N PRO A 36 -5.96 19.08 3.33
CA PRO A 36 -5.68 19.37 4.73
C PRO A 36 -6.10 18.18 5.60
N VAL A 37 -5.12 17.54 6.26
CA VAL A 37 -5.32 16.77 7.51
C VAL A 37 -5.93 17.65 8.61
N SER A 38 -6.00 18.95 8.37
CA SER A 38 -6.54 19.97 9.24
C SER A 38 -8.00 19.74 9.69
N SER A 39 -8.86 19.06 8.91
CA SER A 39 -10.20 18.69 9.42
C SER A 39 -10.19 17.46 10.32
N GLU A 40 -9.14 16.63 10.25
CA GLU A 40 -9.01 15.38 11.01
C GLU A 40 -8.29 15.59 12.34
N MET A 41 -7.57 16.69 12.57
CA MET A 41 -6.88 16.91 13.85
C MET A 41 -7.81 17.01 15.06
N GLY A 42 -9.09 17.36 14.86
CA GLY A 42 -10.13 17.23 15.88
C GLY A 42 -10.33 15.80 16.39
N SER A 43 -9.88 14.79 15.64
CA SER A 43 -9.93 13.38 16.04
C SER A 43 -8.72 12.91 16.86
N ILE A 44 -7.71 13.75 17.12
CA ILE A 44 -6.54 13.40 17.96
C ILE A 44 -6.91 13.17 19.44
N VAL A 45 -8.10 13.58 19.87
CA VAL A 45 -8.62 13.26 21.22
C VAL A 45 -9.44 11.96 21.23
N CYS A 46 -9.53 11.28 20.08
CA CYS A 46 -10.42 10.15 19.83
C CYS A 46 -9.67 8.83 19.75
N PRO A 47 -10.38 7.68 19.70
CA PRO A 47 -9.75 6.36 19.77
C PRO A 47 -8.69 6.06 18.70
N GLN A 48 -8.56 6.91 17.67
CA GLN A 48 -7.56 6.84 16.58
C GLN A 48 -6.49 7.94 16.68
N SER A 49 -6.31 8.48 17.88
CA SER A 49 -5.43 9.62 18.16
C SER A 49 -3.98 9.40 17.73
N TYR A 50 -3.47 8.19 17.96
CA TYR A 50 -2.11 7.81 17.63
C TYR A 50 -1.86 7.87 16.13
N GLU A 51 -2.69 7.20 15.33
CA GLU A 51 -2.53 7.13 13.87
C GLU A 51 -2.61 8.51 13.22
N VAL A 52 -3.59 9.32 13.63
CA VAL A 52 -3.77 10.68 13.10
C VAL A 52 -2.59 11.57 13.46
N THR A 53 -2.08 11.46 14.70
CA THR A 53 -0.87 12.17 15.13
C THR A 53 0.35 11.75 14.32
N MET A 54 0.55 10.44 14.10
CA MET A 54 1.69 9.94 13.32
C MET A 54 1.59 10.32 11.84
N ASP A 55 0.40 10.34 11.25
CA ASP A 55 0.23 10.79 9.86
C ASP A 55 0.55 12.29 9.72
N PHE A 56 0.06 13.11 10.65
CA PHE A 56 0.37 14.54 10.72
C PHE A 56 1.88 14.78 10.93
N PHE A 57 2.51 14.06 11.86
CA PHE A 57 3.96 14.15 12.05
C PHE A 57 4.72 13.71 10.80
N GLY A 58 4.26 12.67 10.10
CA GLY A 58 4.85 12.21 8.85
C GLY A 58 4.79 13.28 7.75
N GLN A 59 3.74 14.09 7.70
CA GLN A 59 3.66 15.25 6.81
C GLN A 59 4.70 16.30 7.15
N LEU A 60 4.78 16.70 8.42
CA LEU A 60 5.75 17.69 8.89
C LEU A 60 7.20 17.24 8.66
N VAL A 61 7.51 15.96 8.94
CA VAL A 61 8.83 15.38 8.63
C VAL A 61 9.12 15.44 7.12
N SER A 62 8.14 15.08 6.28
CA SER A 62 8.33 15.13 4.82
C SER A 62 8.59 16.56 4.33
N GLU A 63 7.89 17.55 4.89
CA GLU A 63 8.10 18.96 4.56
C GLU A 63 9.46 19.48 5.03
N GLN A 64 9.86 19.12 6.25
CA GLN A 64 11.12 19.55 6.86
C GLN A 64 12.32 19.00 6.09
N GLU A 65 12.27 17.73 5.65
CA GLU A 65 13.30 17.13 4.78
C GLU A 65 13.39 17.86 3.44
N ASN A 66 12.25 18.17 2.81
CA ASN A 66 12.20 18.86 1.51
C ASN A 66 12.69 20.32 1.58
N LYS A 67 12.35 21.04 2.66
CA LYS A 67 12.65 22.47 2.82
C LYS A 67 14.00 22.72 3.50
N SER A 68 14.58 21.72 4.18
CA SER A 68 15.76 21.88 5.04
C SER A 68 15.61 22.99 6.08
N VAL A 69 14.38 23.23 6.56
CA VAL A 69 14.04 24.27 7.54
C VAL A 69 13.22 23.64 8.65
N ASP A 70 13.63 23.88 9.90
CA ASP A 70 12.89 23.40 11.07
C ASP A 70 11.47 23.99 11.11
N VAL A 71 10.49 23.14 11.43
CA VAL A 71 9.10 23.57 11.62
C VAL A 71 9.04 24.47 12.85
N SER A 72 8.73 25.75 12.65
CA SER A 72 8.58 26.68 13.77
C SER A 72 7.29 26.41 14.54
N GLU A 73 7.18 26.92 15.77
CA GLU A 73 5.94 26.80 16.56
C GLU A 73 4.76 27.48 15.85
N GLN A 74 5.04 28.59 15.14
CA GLN A 74 4.04 29.29 14.35
C GLN A 74 3.59 28.44 13.16
N ASP A 75 4.51 27.90 12.36
CA ASP A 75 4.17 27.05 11.20
C ASP A 75 3.40 25.80 11.65
N PHE A 76 3.82 25.19 12.77
CA PHE A 76 3.11 24.08 13.38
C PHE A 76 1.70 24.49 13.80
N SER A 77 1.57 25.60 14.53
CA SER A 77 0.28 26.11 14.99
C SER A 77 -0.67 26.46 13.84
N GLU A 78 -0.15 26.95 12.72
CA GLU A 78 -0.90 27.22 11.49
C GLU A 78 -1.33 25.92 10.78
N ALA A 79 -0.47 24.90 10.76
CA ALA A 79 -0.79 23.58 10.21
C ALA A 79 -1.83 22.83 11.07
N VAL A 80 -1.80 23.03 12.39
CA VAL A 80 -2.85 22.57 13.31
C VAL A 80 -4.05 23.50 13.21
N ASN A 81 -4.86 23.31 12.18
CA ASN A 81 -6.19 23.91 12.12
C ASN A 81 -7.08 23.10 13.07
N THR A 82 -7.34 23.64 14.24
CA THR A 82 -8.37 23.07 15.10
C THR A 82 -9.71 23.64 14.66
N ASP A 83 -10.69 22.76 14.45
CA ASP A 83 -12.04 23.18 14.08
C ASP A 83 -12.58 24.22 15.09
N GLN A 84 -13.58 25.03 14.73
CA GLN A 84 -14.06 26.14 15.59
C GLN A 84 -14.48 25.72 17.01
N THR A 85 -14.62 24.42 17.26
CA THR A 85 -14.85 23.78 18.56
C THR A 85 -13.66 23.88 19.54
N PHE A 86 -12.45 24.17 19.08
CA PHE A 86 -11.26 24.36 19.91
C PHE A 86 -10.98 25.84 20.13
N GLN A 87 -11.61 26.45 21.14
CA GLN A 87 -11.28 27.81 21.56
C GLN A 87 -10.65 27.87 22.95
N GLY A 88 -9.90 28.95 23.21
CA GLY A 88 -9.34 29.25 24.52
C GLY A 88 -8.23 28.30 24.97
N ALA A 89 -8.21 28.00 26.27
CA ALA A 89 -7.10 27.32 26.94
C ALA A 89 -6.82 25.90 26.41
N ALA A 90 -7.87 25.15 26.03
CA ALA A 90 -7.71 23.79 25.50
C ALA A 90 -7.00 23.78 24.14
N ASN A 91 -7.29 24.75 23.26
CA ASN A 91 -6.60 24.88 21.98
C ASN A 91 -5.12 25.24 22.16
N SER A 92 -4.84 26.20 23.05
CA SER A 92 -3.47 26.60 23.37
C SER A 92 -2.69 25.43 23.96
N TYR A 93 -3.26 24.72 24.94
CA TYR A 93 -2.66 23.53 25.54
C TYR A 93 -2.35 22.46 24.49
N PHE A 94 -3.34 22.11 23.66
CA PHE A 94 -3.19 21.10 22.62
C PHE A 94 -2.05 21.41 21.66
N LYS A 95 -2.01 22.64 21.13
CA LYS A 95 -0.96 23.07 20.18
C LYS A 95 0.42 23.05 20.81
N THR A 96 0.55 23.55 22.04
CA THR A 96 1.84 23.59 22.76
C THR A 96 2.35 22.17 23.05
N GLU A 97 1.53 21.30 23.62
CA GLU A 97 1.93 19.93 23.96
C GLU A 97 2.21 19.08 22.72
N LEU A 98 1.37 19.20 21.68
CA LEU A 98 1.59 18.45 20.44
C LEU A 98 2.84 18.94 19.70
N TYR A 99 3.15 20.24 19.73
CA TYR A 99 4.40 20.77 19.17
C TYR A 99 5.63 20.30 19.95
N ALA A 100 5.56 20.29 21.29
CA ALA A 100 6.61 19.73 22.12
C ALA A 100 6.85 18.25 21.81
N LEU A 101 5.76 17.47 21.66
CA LEU A 101 5.81 16.07 21.27
C LEU A 101 6.41 15.88 19.87
N TYR A 102 6.06 16.73 18.90
CA TYR A 102 6.60 16.70 17.54
C TYR A 102 8.11 16.91 17.53
N LYS A 103 8.63 17.91 18.27
CA LYS A 103 10.07 18.16 18.35
C LYS A 103 10.83 16.96 18.87
N GLU A 104 10.32 16.32 19.92
CA GLU A 104 10.90 15.10 20.46
C GLU A 104 10.80 13.94 19.45
N PHE A 105 9.63 13.76 18.83
CA PHE A 105 9.41 12.78 17.76
C PHE A 105 10.40 12.88 16.62
N TYR A 106 10.64 14.09 16.13
CA TYR A 106 11.55 14.30 15.03
C TYR A 106 13.01 13.94 15.40
N GLN A 107 13.44 14.23 16.63
CA GLN A 107 14.77 13.80 17.11
C GLN A 107 14.87 12.29 17.28
N ASP A 108 13.82 11.64 17.80
CA ASP A 108 13.77 10.19 17.95
C ASP A 108 13.77 9.47 16.59
N VAL A 109 13.11 10.04 15.57
CA VAL A 109 13.13 9.53 14.18
C VAL A 109 14.52 9.70 13.56
N LYS A 110 15.22 10.81 13.80
CA LYS A 110 16.63 10.97 13.38
C LYS A 110 17.57 9.99 14.08
N TYR A 111 17.34 9.73 15.36
CA TYR A 111 18.06 8.71 16.09
C TYR A 111 17.80 7.32 15.50
N LEU A 112 16.52 6.99 15.23
CA LEU A 112 16.12 5.74 14.61
C LEU A 112 16.78 5.55 13.24
N SER A 113 16.81 6.61 12.43
CA SER A 113 17.52 6.65 11.15
C SER A 113 18.99 6.26 11.26
N SER A 114 19.66 6.75 12.31
CA SER A 114 21.07 6.43 12.57
C SER A 114 21.27 4.98 13.02
N VAL A 115 20.39 4.47 13.89
CA VAL A 115 20.49 3.09 14.44
C VAL A 115 20.15 2.04 13.38
N GLU A 116 19.13 2.31 12.57
CA GLU A 116 18.64 1.37 11.56
C GLU A 116 19.25 1.60 10.18
N LYS A 117 20.11 2.61 10.04
CA LYS A 117 20.76 2.99 8.77
C LYS A 117 19.74 3.23 7.65
N ASN A 118 18.62 3.85 7.99
CA ASN A 118 17.60 4.25 7.02
C ASN A 118 17.51 5.78 7.00
N SER A 119 17.98 6.42 5.93
CA SER A 119 17.95 7.88 5.77
C SER A 119 16.57 8.44 5.43
N ASN A 120 15.60 7.60 5.05
CA ASN A 120 14.25 8.02 4.68
C ASN A 120 13.39 8.20 5.95
N LEU A 121 13.47 9.38 6.56
CA LEU A 121 12.68 9.69 7.77
C LEU A 121 11.16 9.49 7.58
N PRO A 122 10.54 9.93 6.46
CA PRO A 122 9.12 9.65 6.21
C PRO A 122 8.73 8.17 6.25
N GLU A 123 9.59 7.28 5.78
CA GLU A 123 9.37 5.83 5.83
C GLU A 123 9.42 5.31 7.27
N LEU A 124 10.40 5.78 8.07
CA LEU A 124 10.49 5.44 9.49
C LEU A 124 9.25 5.89 10.27
N VAL A 125 8.69 7.06 9.95
CA VAL A 125 7.41 7.50 10.54
C VAL A 125 6.29 6.53 10.20
N SER A 126 6.22 6.06 8.95
CA SER A 126 5.22 5.07 8.55
C SER A 126 5.40 3.73 9.27
N PHE A 127 6.63 3.25 9.52
CA PHE A 127 6.86 2.06 10.37
C PHE A 127 6.29 2.25 11.78
N LEU A 128 6.55 3.39 12.42
CA LEU A 128 6.00 3.68 13.74
C LEU A 128 4.47 3.76 13.69
N LYS A 129 3.91 4.44 12.67
CA LYS A 129 2.46 4.57 12.47
C LYS A 129 1.77 3.22 12.36
N VAL A 130 2.30 2.26 11.59
CA VAL A 130 1.72 0.92 11.47
C VAL A 130 2.05 0.02 12.66
N GLU A 131 2.79 0.55 13.65
CA GLU A 131 3.26 -0.15 14.84
C GLU A 131 4.11 -1.36 14.49
N ASP A 132 5.04 -1.17 13.56
CA ASP A 132 6.11 -2.12 13.31
C ASP A 132 7.00 -2.20 14.55
N THR A 133 7.13 -3.40 15.12
CA THR A 133 7.94 -3.67 16.31
C THR A 133 9.11 -4.61 16.03
N ASP A 134 9.61 -4.63 14.80
CA ASP A 134 10.66 -5.57 14.37
C ASP A 134 12.06 -5.22 14.90
N SER A 135 12.24 -4.01 15.43
CA SER A 135 13.41 -3.65 16.23
C SER A 135 12.97 -3.24 17.63
N GLU A 136 13.84 -3.50 18.62
CA GLU A 136 13.58 -3.08 20.00
C GLU A 136 13.46 -1.54 20.09
N THR A 137 14.20 -0.81 19.25
CA THR A 137 14.08 0.65 19.15
C THR A 137 12.68 1.07 18.67
N ARG A 138 12.18 0.51 17.56
CA ARG A 138 10.82 0.82 17.07
C ARG A 138 9.77 0.46 18.11
N LYS A 139 9.87 -0.71 18.74
CA LYS A 139 8.95 -1.15 19.80
C LYS A 139 8.89 -0.15 20.95
N ASN A 140 10.04 0.34 21.41
CA ASN A 140 10.12 1.33 22.49
C ASN A 140 9.54 2.69 22.07
N LEU A 141 9.82 3.15 20.84
CA LEU A 141 9.26 4.39 20.31
C LEU A 141 7.73 4.31 20.12
N VAL A 142 7.21 3.22 19.55
CA VAL A 142 5.76 2.98 19.43
C VAL A 142 5.09 3.04 20.81
N ALA A 143 5.64 2.35 21.81
CA ALA A 143 5.11 2.37 23.17
C ALA A 143 5.15 3.79 23.78
N LYS A 144 6.28 4.50 23.62
CA LYS A 144 6.47 5.88 24.09
C LYS A 144 5.43 6.83 23.51
N TYR A 145 5.28 6.87 22.17
CA TYR A 145 4.38 7.81 21.52
C TYR A 145 2.91 7.46 21.72
N LYS A 146 2.55 6.17 21.83
CA LYS A 146 1.21 5.78 22.26
C LYS A 146 0.86 6.33 23.63
N THR A 147 1.77 6.18 24.62
CA THR A 147 1.57 6.70 25.97
C THR A 147 1.39 8.22 25.95
N LYS A 148 2.29 8.96 25.30
CA LYS A 148 2.22 10.43 25.26
C LYS A 148 1.00 10.97 24.53
N VAL A 149 0.61 10.36 23.41
CA VAL A 149 -0.62 10.75 22.70
C VAL A 149 -1.86 10.46 23.54
N ASN A 150 -1.89 9.32 24.25
CA ASN A 150 -2.98 8.99 25.17
C ASN A 150 -3.07 9.96 26.36
N GLU A 151 -1.93 10.43 26.89
CA GLU A 151 -1.87 11.46 27.94
C GLU A 151 -2.44 12.79 27.44
N ILE A 152 -1.99 13.28 26.28
CA ILE A 152 -2.52 14.51 25.66
C ILE A 152 -4.04 14.38 25.45
N SER A 153 -4.49 13.27 24.87
CA SER A 153 -5.92 12.98 24.66
C SER A 153 -6.70 12.95 25.99
N SER A 154 -6.16 12.35 27.05
CA SER A 154 -6.82 12.28 28.36
C SER A 154 -6.92 13.65 29.03
N ASN A 155 -5.88 14.48 28.92
CA ASN A 155 -5.88 15.85 29.44
C ASN A 155 -6.85 16.74 28.65
N MET A 156 -6.95 16.55 27.34
CA MET A 156 -7.95 17.24 26.54
C MET A 156 -9.38 16.88 26.97
N LYS A 157 -9.65 15.60 27.26
CA LYS A 157 -10.96 15.17 27.79
C LYS A 157 -11.27 15.78 29.16
N SER A 158 -10.28 15.89 30.05
CA SER A 158 -10.47 16.53 31.37
C SER A 158 -10.72 18.03 31.27
N MET A 159 -10.27 18.68 30.19
CA MET A 159 -10.60 20.07 29.85
C MET A 159 -11.98 20.24 29.18
N GLY A 160 -12.80 19.17 29.14
CA GLY A 160 -14.16 19.20 28.61
C GLY A 160 -14.27 18.89 27.13
N TYR A 161 -13.19 18.44 26.47
CA TYR A 161 -13.28 17.98 25.10
C TYR A 161 -13.99 16.63 25.03
N SER A 162 -15.02 16.55 24.19
CA SER A 162 -15.63 15.30 23.79
C SER A 162 -15.34 15.07 22.33
N CYS A 163 -14.97 13.83 21.99
CA CYS A 163 -14.96 13.45 20.60
C CYS A 163 -16.33 13.70 20.00
N PRO A 164 -16.41 14.22 18.76
CA PRO A 164 -17.63 14.10 17.99
C PRO A 164 -18.04 12.63 18.08
N THR A 165 -19.12 12.37 18.81
CA THR A 165 -19.86 11.14 18.62
C THR A 165 -20.30 11.27 17.19
N ASN A 166 -19.65 10.55 16.27
CA ASN A 166 -20.21 10.38 14.95
C ASN A 166 -21.64 9.89 15.18
N GLY A 167 -22.61 10.79 15.05
CA GLY A 167 -24.00 10.40 14.89
C GLY A 167 -23.98 9.47 13.70
N ASN A 168 -24.32 8.20 13.97
CA ASN A 168 -24.27 7.08 13.05
C ASN A 168 -22.85 6.52 12.77
N ASN A 169 -22.51 5.48 13.53
CA ASN A 169 -21.88 4.27 12.99
C ASN A 169 -22.82 3.51 12.00
N ASP A 170 -23.95 4.10 11.63
CA ASP A 170 -24.68 3.78 10.41
C ASP A 170 -23.97 4.54 9.26
N VAL A 171 -22.77 4.07 8.90
CA VAL A 171 -22.36 4.17 7.49
C VAL A 171 -23.52 3.54 6.76
N GLY A 172 -24.31 4.37 6.07
CA GLY A 172 -25.47 3.94 5.33
C GLY A 172 -25.11 2.64 4.64
N SER A 173 -25.73 1.57 5.13
CA SER A 173 -25.90 0.33 4.39
C SER A 173 -26.43 0.79 3.05
N GLY A 174 -25.53 0.93 2.07
CA GLY A 174 -25.89 1.24 0.70
C GLY A 174 -26.88 0.15 0.37
N GLY A 175 -28.16 0.53 0.26
CA GLY A 175 -29.26 -0.38 0.49
C GLY A 175 -28.96 -1.72 -0.12
N GLU A 176 -28.86 -2.75 0.72
CA GLU A 176 -28.79 -4.13 0.26
C GLU A 176 -29.79 -4.24 -0.88
N PRO A 177 -29.36 -4.56 -2.11
CA PRO A 177 -30.29 -5.00 -3.12
C PRO A 177 -31.09 -6.11 -2.45
N LYS A 178 -32.41 -5.96 -2.37
CA LYS A 178 -33.30 -7.01 -1.87
C LYS A 178 -32.78 -8.33 -2.45
N PRO A 179 -32.37 -9.30 -1.62
CA PRO A 179 -31.87 -10.57 -2.10
C PRO A 179 -32.89 -11.14 -3.08
N VAL A 180 -32.50 -11.27 -4.33
CA VAL A 180 -33.21 -12.13 -5.26
C VAL A 180 -33.13 -13.53 -4.62
N PRO A 181 -34.24 -14.28 -4.49
CA PRO A 181 -34.20 -15.62 -3.92
C PRO A 181 -33.25 -16.51 -4.73
N GLY A 182 -32.05 -16.73 -4.20
CA GLY A 182 -30.96 -17.52 -4.78
C GLY A 182 -29.66 -17.20 -4.03
N SER A 183 -29.24 -18.12 -3.15
CA SER A 183 -28.05 -18.09 -2.25
C SER A 183 -27.24 -16.78 -2.19
N ASN A 184 -27.40 -16.00 -1.13
CA ASN A 184 -26.46 -14.93 -0.80
C ASN A 184 -25.06 -15.52 -0.58
N PRO A 185 -23.99 -14.90 -1.11
CA PRO A 185 -22.62 -15.35 -0.85
C PRO A 185 -22.34 -15.31 0.65
N THR A 186 -21.60 -16.31 1.14
CA THR A 186 -21.05 -16.32 2.48
C THR A 186 -20.10 -15.15 2.68
N ALA A 187 -19.85 -14.76 3.94
CA ALA A 187 -18.88 -13.70 4.25
C ALA A 187 -17.48 -14.01 3.68
N ARG A 188 -17.09 -15.29 3.61
CA ARG A 188 -15.83 -15.73 3.03
C ARG A 188 -15.81 -15.55 1.51
N GLU A 189 -16.86 -15.96 0.81
CA GLU A 189 -16.98 -15.78 -0.65
C GLU A 189 -16.95 -14.30 -1.04
N ALA A 190 -17.61 -13.44 -0.25
CA ALA A 190 -17.54 -12.00 -0.45
C ALA A 190 -16.11 -11.46 -0.35
N VAL A 191 -15.35 -11.88 0.68
CA VAL A 191 -13.93 -11.49 0.83
C VAL A 191 -13.08 -11.93 -0.34
N THR A 192 -13.20 -13.20 -0.75
CA THR A 192 -12.46 -13.74 -1.90
C THR A 192 -12.82 -12.99 -3.19
N SER A 193 -14.11 -12.71 -3.42
CA SER A 193 -14.56 -11.93 -4.58
C SER A 193 -13.95 -10.53 -4.61
N ASP A 194 -13.96 -9.82 -3.48
CA ASP A 194 -13.41 -8.46 -3.37
C ASP A 194 -11.89 -8.43 -3.59
N LEU A 195 -11.16 -9.41 -3.07
CA LEU A 195 -9.72 -9.54 -3.29
C LEU A 195 -9.39 -9.85 -4.74
N VAL A 196 -10.14 -10.76 -5.39
CA VAL A 196 -9.99 -11.06 -6.82
C VAL A 196 -10.30 -9.84 -7.68
N ALA A 197 -11.37 -9.10 -7.37
CA ALA A 197 -11.71 -7.86 -8.05
C ALA A 197 -10.58 -6.83 -7.91
N SER A 198 -9.99 -6.70 -6.72
CA SER A 198 -8.85 -5.81 -6.48
C SER A 198 -7.59 -6.24 -7.23
N MET A 199 -7.23 -7.52 -7.22
CA MET A 199 -6.11 -8.07 -8.01
C MET A 199 -6.27 -7.75 -9.50
N ARG A 200 -7.47 -7.99 -10.05
CA ARG A 200 -7.80 -7.66 -11.45
C ARG A 200 -7.71 -6.15 -11.71
N LYS A 201 -8.28 -5.33 -10.83
CA LYS A 201 -8.20 -3.86 -10.91
C LYS A 201 -6.75 -3.39 -10.96
N ILE A 202 -5.92 -3.83 -10.02
CA ILE A 202 -4.52 -3.42 -9.94
C ILE A 202 -3.74 -3.87 -11.17
N PHE A 203 -3.98 -5.09 -11.66
CA PHE A 203 -3.34 -5.59 -12.86
C PHE A 203 -3.74 -4.75 -14.09
N ALA A 204 -5.03 -4.45 -14.26
CA ALA A 204 -5.51 -3.61 -15.35
C ALA A 204 -4.98 -2.16 -15.26
N VAL A 205 -5.01 -1.54 -14.08
CA VAL A 205 -4.51 -0.17 -13.87
C VAL A 205 -3.01 -0.10 -14.16
N THR A 206 -2.23 -1.04 -13.64
CA THR A 206 -0.78 -1.10 -13.83
C THR A 206 -0.40 -1.04 -15.31
N TYR A 207 -1.13 -1.79 -16.14
CA TYR A 207 -0.87 -1.84 -17.58
C TYR A 207 -1.77 -0.93 -18.40
N GLN A 208 -2.62 -0.12 -17.77
CA GLN A 208 -3.58 0.79 -18.42
C GLN A 208 -4.35 0.12 -19.55
N SER A 209 -4.80 -1.11 -19.32
CA SER A 209 -5.46 -1.93 -20.34
C SER A 209 -6.33 -3.03 -19.72
N CYS A 210 -7.55 -3.16 -20.20
CA CYS A 210 -8.42 -4.28 -19.86
C CYS A 210 -7.99 -5.60 -20.50
N GLN A 211 -7.30 -5.55 -21.65
CA GLN A 211 -6.86 -6.73 -22.39
C GLN A 211 -5.83 -7.57 -21.62
N VAL A 212 -5.18 -7.01 -20.59
CA VAL A 212 -4.26 -7.79 -19.75
C VAL A 212 -4.99 -8.84 -18.91
N LEU A 213 -6.28 -8.62 -18.60
CA LEU A 213 -7.11 -9.56 -17.85
C LEU A 213 -7.51 -10.80 -18.67
N GLU A 214 -7.34 -10.75 -19.99
CA GLU A 214 -7.60 -11.85 -20.92
C GLU A 214 -6.33 -12.64 -21.25
N LYS A 215 -5.16 -12.14 -20.82
CA LYS A 215 -3.90 -12.85 -21.01
C LYS A 215 -3.86 -14.06 -20.09
N LYS A 216 -3.32 -15.16 -20.62
CA LYS A 216 -3.01 -16.33 -19.81
C LYS A 216 -1.93 -15.96 -18.78
N PRO A 217 -1.96 -16.58 -17.59
CA PRO A 217 -0.82 -16.55 -16.68
C PRO A 217 0.48 -16.97 -17.38
N LEU A 218 1.59 -16.40 -16.94
CA LEU A 218 2.91 -16.77 -17.44
C LEU A 218 3.28 -18.18 -16.97
N GLU A 219 3.98 -18.90 -17.84
CA GLU A 219 4.49 -20.25 -17.60
C GLU A 219 6.02 -20.25 -17.63
N LYS A 220 6.66 -21.31 -17.12
CA LYS A 220 8.12 -21.47 -17.17
C LYS A 220 8.67 -21.35 -18.59
N ALA A 221 7.93 -21.83 -19.59
CA ALA A 221 8.33 -21.81 -20.99
C ALA A 221 8.27 -20.41 -21.66
N ASP A 222 7.54 -19.44 -21.09
CA ASP A 222 7.47 -18.11 -21.67
C ASP A 222 8.83 -17.42 -21.70
N LYS A 223 9.08 -16.63 -22.74
CA LYS A 223 10.34 -15.89 -22.88
C LYS A 223 10.43 -14.79 -21.82
N ASN A 224 11.62 -14.59 -21.28
CA ASN A 224 11.88 -13.47 -20.39
C ASN A 224 11.76 -12.12 -21.13
N VAL A 225 11.45 -11.07 -20.38
CA VAL A 225 11.54 -9.70 -20.90
C VAL A 225 13.00 -9.33 -21.13
N GLN A 226 13.28 -8.58 -22.18
CA GLN A 226 14.63 -8.16 -22.53
C GLN A 226 14.82 -6.67 -22.32
N GLY A 227 16.07 -6.24 -22.11
CA GLY A 227 16.41 -4.82 -21.96
C GLY A 227 16.27 -4.29 -20.54
N ILE A 228 16.11 -5.18 -19.56
CA ILE A 228 16.29 -4.91 -18.13
C ILE A 228 17.68 -5.45 -17.74
N THR A 229 18.43 -4.67 -16.96
CA THR A 229 19.72 -5.07 -16.41
C THR A 229 19.71 -4.90 -14.91
N GLU A 230 20.47 -5.75 -14.23
CA GLU A 230 20.66 -5.68 -12.78
C GLU A 230 21.96 -4.94 -12.47
N GLU A 231 21.90 -4.07 -11.46
CA GLU A 231 23.06 -3.41 -10.86
C GLU A 231 23.12 -3.80 -9.38
N CYS A 232 24.33 -3.98 -8.85
CA CYS A 232 24.53 -4.29 -7.45
C CYS A 232 24.67 -3.00 -6.64
N CYS A 233 24.13 -2.86 -5.43
CA CYS A 233 23.10 -3.60 -4.71
C CYS A 233 22.47 -2.56 -3.74
N HIS A 234 21.22 -2.73 -3.33
CA HIS A 234 20.63 -1.90 -2.27
C HIS A 234 21.26 -2.22 -0.90
N GLU A 235 21.29 -1.25 0.02
CA GLU A 235 21.62 -1.51 1.44
C GLU A 235 20.56 -2.48 2.01
N GLY A 236 20.84 -3.78 2.00
CA GLY A 236 19.85 -4.82 2.29
C GLY A 236 19.95 -6.08 1.41
N GLY A 237 20.84 -6.08 0.39
CA GLY A 237 21.16 -7.27 -0.38
C GLY A 237 20.25 -7.54 -1.58
N GLY A 238 19.26 -6.68 -1.83
CA GLY A 238 18.44 -6.73 -3.04
C GLY A 238 19.16 -6.17 -4.27
N LEU A 239 18.86 -6.74 -5.44
CA LEU A 239 19.36 -6.25 -6.72
C LEU A 239 18.50 -5.10 -7.24
N ILE A 240 19.17 -4.02 -7.64
CA ILE A 240 18.57 -2.85 -8.29
C ILE A 240 18.42 -3.18 -9.78
N ARG A 241 17.31 -2.79 -10.41
CA ARG A 241 17.08 -3.02 -11.84
C ARG A 241 16.93 -1.72 -12.60
N HIS A 242 17.42 -1.70 -13.84
CA HIS A 242 17.27 -0.56 -14.75
C HIS A 242 16.83 -1.01 -16.14
N ILE A 243 16.10 -0.16 -16.84
CA ILE A 243 15.75 -0.38 -18.24
C ILE A 243 16.91 0.09 -19.12
N SER A 244 17.84 -0.81 -19.43
CA SER A 244 18.98 -0.52 -20.32
C SER A 244 18.58 -0.32 -21.78
N LYS A 245 17.50 -0.97 -22.24
CA LYS A 245 17.01 -0.88 -23.63
C LYS A 245 15.49 -0.89 -23.69
N LEU A 246 14.88 0.30 -23.60
CA LEU A 246 13.42 0.46 -23.61
C LEU A 246 12.74 -0.22 -24.82
N SER A 247 13.34 -0.14 -26.01
CA SER A 247 12.77 -0.76 -27.22
C SER A 247 12.74 -2.29 -27.17
N LEU A 248 13.64 -2.93 -26.42
CA LEU A 248 13.59 -4.38 -26.17
C LEU A 248 12.47 -4.70 -25.18
N VAL A 249 12.33 -3.93 -24.11
CA VAL A 249 11.24 -4.09 -23.13
C VAL A 249 9.90 -3.95 -23.85
N GLN A 250 9.69 -2.87 -24.60
CA GLN A 250 8.46 -2.63 -25.37
C GLN A 250 8.08 -3.79 -26.31
N ARG A 251 9.07 -4.48 -26.90
CA ARG A 251 8.83 -5.58 -27.84
C ARG A 251 8.60 -6.93 -27.15
N THR A 252 9.21 -7.15 -26.00
CA THR A 252 9.26 -8.46 -25.33
C THR A 252 8.37 -8.54 -24.09
N HIS A 253 7.88 -7.41 -23.58
CA HIS A 253 7.06 -7.37 -22.37
C HIS A 253 5.69 -8.00 -22.63
N PRO A 254 5.25 -9.00 -21.85
CA PRO A 254 4.06 -9.81 -22.16
C PRO A 254 2.74 -9.03 -22.09
N TYR A 255 2.71 -7.94 -21.31
CA TYR A 255 1.49 -7.19 -21.01
C TYR A 255 1.41 -5.78 -21.63
N LEU A 256 2.48 -5.28 -22.25
CA LEU A 256 2.42 -3.97 -22.90
C LEU A 256 1.58 -4.04 -24.17
N GLN A 257 0.71 -3.04 -24.35
CA GLN A 257 -0.12 -2.91 -25.53
C GLN A 257 0.63 -2.17 -26.64
N THR A 258 0.23 -2.40 -27.89
CA THR A 258 0.79 -1.66 -29.03
C THR A 258 0.32 -0.21 -29.08
N THR A 259 -0.85 0.09 -28.51
CA THR A 259 -1.45 1.43 -28.44
C THR A 259 -2.27 1.58 -27.17
N TYR A 260 -2.43 2.83 -26.71
CA TYR A 260 -3.22 3.19 -25.54
C TYR A 260 -4.24 4.26 -25.92
N GLY A 261 -5.40 4.25 -25.26
CA GLY A 261 -6.41 5.29 -25.41
C GLY A 261 -5.89 6.66 -24.94
N SER A 262 -6.46 7.75 -25.46
CA SER A 262 -6.02 9.12 -25.12
C SER A 262 -6.19 9.48 -23.64
N GLN A 263 -7.12 8.81 -22.95
CA GLN A 263 -7.38 8.97 -21.51
C GLN A 263 -6.47 8.11 -20.62
N CYS A 264 -5.64 7.25 -21.22
CA CYS A 264 -4.80 6.29 -20.51
C CYS A 264 -3.34 6.74 -20.49
N VAL A 265 -2.60 6.34 -19.45
CA VAL A 265 -1.15 6.56 -19.41
C VAL A 265 -0.46 5.62 -20.39
N ASP A 266 0.39 6.15 -21.27
CA ASP A 266 1.22 5.34 -22.17
C ASP A 266 2.38 4.69 -21.42
N VAL A 267 2.09 3.56 -20.77
CA VAL A 267 3.04 2.82 -19.93
C VAL A 267 4.22 2.24 -20.71
N ARG A 268 4.21 2.26 -22.06
CA ARG A 268 5.41 1.91 -22.85
C ARG A 268 6.57 2.88 -22.65
N LYS A 269 6.29 4.11 -22.25
CA LYS A 269 7.32 5.14 -22.04
C LYS A 269 8.09 4.92 -20.74
N LYS A 270 7.42 4.35 -19.74
CA LYS A 270 7.96 4.02 -18.42
C LYS A 270 7.28 2.73 -17.91
N PRO A 271 7.65 1.56 -18.46
CA PRO A 271 7.01 0.31 -18.08
C PRO A 271 7.35 -0.02 -16.62
N LEU A 272 6.37 -0.52 -15.87
CA LEU A 272 6.58 -1.05 -14.53
C LEU A 272 7.45 -2.32 -14.64
N ILE A 273 8.53 -2.35 -13.88
CA ILE A 273 9.35 -3.56 -13.71
C ILE A 273 9.35 -4.00 -12.25
N TYR A 274 9.82 -5.19 -11.95
CA TYR A 274 10.10 -5.55 -10.56
C TYR A 274 11.34 -4.80 -10.08
N ASP A 275 11.27 -4.24 -8.88
CA ASP A 275 12.41 -3.59 -8.25
C ASP A 275 12.38 -3.78 -6.73
N PHE A 276 13.53 -4.10 -6.15
CA PHE A 276 13.63 -4.36 -4.72
C PHE A 276 13.45 -3.06 -3.93
N GLY A 277 12.52 -3.05 -2.97
CA GLY A 277 12.18 -1.83 -2.23
C GLY A 277 11.34 -0.83 -3.03
N GLY A 278 11.02 -1.12 -4.29
CA GLY A 278 10.16 -0.24 -5.10
C GLY A 278 8.74 -0.16 -4.53
N ARG A 279 8.14 1.03 -4.53
CA ARG A 279 6.76 1.30 -4.07
C ARG A 279 6.05 2.22 -5.05
N PRO A 280 4.71 2.15 -5.14
CA PRO A 280 3.94 3.20 -5.78
C PRO A 280 4.06 4.50 -4.98
N ALA A 281 4.12 5.64 -5.68
CA ALA A 281 3.92 6.92 -5.02
C ALA A 281 2.50 7.04 -4.46
N PHE A 282 2.29 7.98 -3.55
CA PHE A 282 1.01 8.15 -2.88
C PHE A 282 0.73 9.60 -2.50
N THR A 283 -0.55 9.90 -2.27
CA THR A 283 -0.96 11.09 -1.52
C THR A 283 -1.34 10.69 -0.09
N ARG A 284 -1.08 11.58 0.87
CA ARG A 284 -1.36 11.35 2.30
C ARG A 284 -2.81 11.68 2.66
N GLY A 285 -3.22 11.29 3.88
CA GLY A 285 -4.58 11.48 4.40
C GLY A 285 -5.53 10.32 4.09
N SER A 286 -6.72 10.35 4.71
CA SER A 286 -7.75 9.29 4.61
C SER A 286 -8.30 9.07 3.20
N SER A 287 -8.24 10.11 2.34
CA SER A 287 -8.64 10.07 0.93
C SER A 287 -7.45 9.95 -0.04
N GLY A 288 -6.26 9.62 0.51
CA GLY A 288 -5.05 9.40 -0.25
C GLY A 288 -5.20 8.34 -1.34
N LYS A 289 -4.43 8.48 -2.41
CA LYS A 289 -4.44 7.60 -3.58
C LYS A 289 -3.07 7.00 -3.80
N LEU A 290 -3.05 5.81 -4.39
CA LEU A 290 -1.81 5.21 -4.91
C LEU A 290 -1.63 5.59 -6.38
N ASN A 291 -0.44 6.06 -6.73
CA ASN A 291 -0.08 6.42 -8.10
C ASN A 291 0.89 5.40 -8.66
N PHE A 292 0.41 4.63 -9.65
CA PHE A 292 1.22 3.57 -10.23
C PHE A 292 2.23 4.01 -11.30
N PHE A 293 2.33 5.30 -11.59
CA PHE A 293 3.10 5.83 -12.72
C PHE A 293 4.23 6.77 -12.26
N THR A 294 4.37 6.89 -10.94
CA THR A 294 5.42 7.66 -10.28
C THR A 294 6.12 6.74 -9.29
N ASN A 295 7.43 6.67 -9.39
CA ASN A 295 8.24 5.82 -8.52
C ASN A 295 8.37 6.43 -7.11
N TYR A 296 8.33 5.57 -6.08
CA TYR A 296 8.67 5.92 -4.71
C TYR A 296 9.56 4.81 -4.13
N GLY A 297 10.83 5.11 -3.84
CA GLY A 297 11.78 4.11 -3.33
C GLY A 297 12.30 3.15 -4.40
N GLY A 298 13.07 2.14 -3.99
CA GLY A 298 13.79 1.26 -4.91
C GLY A 298 14.88 2.01 -5.68
N SER A 299 14.86 1.90 -7.01
CA SER A 299 15.80 2.52 -7.95
C SER A 299 15.23 3.80 -8.58
N GLU A 300 15.78 4.27 -9.70
CA GLU A 300 15.22 5.38 -10.47
C GLU A 300 14.06 4.97 -11.40
N VAL A 301 13.87 3.67 -11.63
CA VAL A 301 12.79 3.19 -12.50
C VAL A 301 11.49 3.02 -11.73
N LEU A 302 10.38 2.97 -12.48
CA LEU A 302 9.10 2.59 -11.91
C LEU A 302 9.14 1.10 -11.55
N GLY A 303 9.20 0.77 -10.26
CA GLY A 303 9.19 -0.62 -9.83
C GLY A 303 8.48 -0.87 -8.52
N TYR A 304 7.88 -2.05 -8.40
CA TYR A 304 7.22 -2.50 -7.17
C TYR A 304 7.82 -3.77 -6.65
N ASP A 305 7.99 -3.83 -5.34
CA ASP A 305 8.30 -5.07 -4.69
C ASP A 305 7.04 -5.91 -4.39
N CYS A 306 7.31 -7.12 -3.94
CA CYS A 306 6.29 -8.12 -3.64
C CYS A 306 5.34 -7.71 -2.51
N SER A 307 5.83 -7.10 -1.43
CA SER A 307 4.99 -6.71 -0.29
C SER A 307 4.15 -5.48 -0.57
N ALA A 308 4.66 -4.52 -1.35
CA ALA A 308 3.91 -3.37 -1.82
C ALA A 308 2.71 -3.79 -2.67
N MET A 309 2.90 -4.81 -3.52
CA MET A 309 1.85 -5.37 -4.36
C MET A 309 0.76 -6.05 -3.51
N VAL A 310 1.13 -6.91 -2.55
CA VAL A 310 0.16 -7.53 -1.61
C VAL A 310 -0.62 -6.46 -0.84
N TYR A 311 0.09 -5.49 -0.28
CA TYR A 311 -0.51 -4.39 0.48
C TYR A 311 -1.52 -3.62 -0.36
N THR A 312 -1.13 -3.28 -1.59
CA THR A 312 -1.96 -2.54 -2.54
C THR A 312 -3.24 -3.31 -2.89
N VAL A 313 -3.17 -4.64 -3.04
CA VAL A 313 -4.35 -5.49 -3.26
C VAL A 313 -5.31 -5.45 -2.08
N VAL A 314 -4.80 -5.66 -0.86
CA VAL A 314 -5.62 -5.66 0.37
C VAL A 314 -6.31 -4.31 0.55
N MET A 315 -5.57 -3.21 0.41
CA MET A 315 -6.12 -1.85 0.56
C MET A 315 -7.08 -1.47 -0.57
N GLY A 316 -6.76 -1.85 -1.81
CA GLY A 316 -7.62 -1.63 -2.97
C GLY A 316 -8.92 -2.44 -2.93
N ALA A 317 -8.97 -3.49 -2.12
CA ALA A 317 -10.16 -4.30 -1.84
C ALA A 317 -10.98 -3.77 -0.64
N GLY A 318 -10.51 -2.73 0.06
CA GLY A 318 -11.23 -2.17 1.21
C GLY A 318 -11.09 -3.00 2.49
N PHE A 319 -9.87 -3.48 2.76
CA PHE A 319 -9.58 -4.22 3.98
C PHE A 319 -8.44 -3.61 4.78
N ARG A 320 -8.48 -3.89 6.08
CA ARG A 320 -7.47 -3.52 7.07
C ARG A 320 -6.57 -4.72 7.36
N LEU A 321 -5.34 -4.45 7.81
CA LEU A 321 -4.45 -5.48 8.35
C LEU A 321 -4.61 -5.68 9.87
N LYS A 322 -5.18 -4.69 10.56
CA LYS A 322 -5.50 -4.70 12.00
C LYS A 322 -6.94 -4.25 12.22
N GLU A 323 -7.66 -4.93 13.10
CA GLU A 323 -9.01 -4.54 13.49
C GLU A 323 -9.03 -3.10 14.02
N ASN A 324 -10.04 -2.33 13.62
CA ASN A 324 -10.26 -0.94 14.07
C ASN A 324 -9.15 0.08 13.71
N LYS A 325 -8.12 -0.34 12.96
CA LYS A 325 -7.08 0.55 12.44
C LYS A 325 -7.33 0.88 10.98
N MET A 326 -7.47 2.17 10.70
CA MET A 326 -7.52 2.65 9.32
C MET A 326 -6.11 2.66 8.74
N PHE A 327 -5.99 2.13 7.54
CA PHE A 327 -4.76 2.19 6.75
C PHE A 327 -4.99 3.14 5.57
N VAL A 328 -3.98 3.89 5.18
CA VAL A 328 -4.08 4.86 4.07
C VAL A 328 -3.05 4.56 2.99
N ALA A 329 -3.15 5.20 1.83
CA ALA A 329 -2.23 5.00 0.71
C ALA A 329 -0.75 5.13 1.14
N ALA A 330 -0.42 6.08 2.01
CA ALA A 330 0.93 6.31 2.51
C ALA A 330 1.53 5.16 3.33
N ASP A 331 0.70 4.26 3.85
CA ASP A 331 1.16 3.13 4.67
C ASP A 331 1.75 1.99 3.81
N VAL A 332 1.66 2.08 2.48
CA VAL A 332 2.28 1.12 1.54
C VAL A 332 3.79 1.01 1.72
N VAL A 333 4.43 2.09 2.19
CA VAL A 333 5.88 2.12 2.44
C VAL A 333 6.27 1.22 3.61
N ALA A 334 5.35 0.99 4.55
CA ALA A 334 5.59 0.17 5.72
C ALA A 334 5.37 -1.33 5.48
N ALA A 335 4.89 -1.70 4.28
CA ALA A 335 4.65 -3.08 3.92
C ALA A 335 5.95 -3.85 3.71
N GLN A 336 6.09 -4.97 4.41
CA GLN A 336 7.25 -5.87 4.33
C GLN A 336 6.80 -7.32 4.27
N SER A 337 7.47 -8.15 3.47
CA SER A 337 7.09 -9.57 3.27
C SER A 337 7.07 -10.36 4.59
N ARG A 338 8.06 -10.13 5.46
CA ARG A 338 8.19 -10.79 6.77
C ARG A 338 6.99 -10.57 7.68
N GLN A 339 6.24 -9.49 7.50
CA GLN A 339 5.06 -9.23 8.31
C GLN A 339 3.92 -10.21 7.97
N PHE A 340 3.87 -10.72 6.74
CA PHE A 340 2.94 -11.76 6.31
C PHE A 340 3.42 -13.19 6.67
N LEU A 341 4.64 -13.36 7.17
CA LEU A 341 5.12 -14.69 7.57
C LEU A 341 4.56 -15.13 8.94
N ASP A 342 4.35 -14.18 9.85
CA ASP A 342 3.82 -14.43 11.20
C ASP A 342 2.91 -13.25 11.62
N PRO A 343 1.75 -13.08 10.96
CA PRO A 343 0.89 -11.92 11.14
C PRO A 343 0.46 -11.72 12.61
N GLU A 344 0.27 -12.82 13.35
CA GLU A 344 -0.16 -12.76 14.75
C GLU A 344 0.89 -12.08 15.64
N SER A 345 2.18 -12.37 15.46
CA SER A 345 3.24 -11.73 16.25
C SER A 345 3.45 -10.26 15.88
N LYS A 346 3.02 -9.84 14.69
CA LYS A 346 3.00 -8.44 14.24
C LYS A 346 1.72 -7.70 14.64
N GLY A 347 0.81 -8.38 15.34
CA GLY A 347 -0.48 -7.83 15.76
C GLY A 347 -1.42 -7.54 14.59
N TRP A 348 -1.28 -8.25 13.47
CA TRP A 348 -2.13 -8.14 12.28
C TRP A 348 -3.41 -8.95 12.47
N SER A 349 -4.31 -8.44 13.33
CA SER A 349 -5.53 -9.16 13.76
C SER A 349 -6.58 -9.41 12.67
N CYS A 350 -6.39 -8.85 11.47
CA CYS A 350 -7.23 -9.15 10.31
C CYS A 350 -6.63 -10.20 9.39
N LEU A 351 -5.47 -10.75 9.72
CA LEU A 351 -4.80 -11.79 8.97
C LEU A 351 -4.65 -13.02 9.85
N ASP A 352 -5.21 -14.12 9.38
CA ASP A 352 -5.18 -15.40 10.07
C ASP A 352 -4.24 -16.33 9.30
N SER A 353 -3.25 -16.92 9.97
CA SER A 353 -2.51 -18.04 9.37
C SER A 353 -3.49 -19.16 9.05
N VAL A 354 -3.47 -19.67 7.82
CA VAL A 354 -4.27 -20.82 7.41
C VAL A 354 -3.77 -22.03 8.19
N ASP A 355 -4.48 -22.37 9.25
CA ASP A 355 -4.35 -23.65 9.90
C ASP A 355 -5.34 -24.62 9.24
N PHE A 356 -4.91 -25.83 8.91
CA PHE A 356 -5.83 -26.86 8.41
C PHE A 356 -6.65 -27.45 9.54
N SER A 357 -7.22 -26.61 10.41
CA SER A 357 -8.19 -27.02 11.43
C SER A 357 -9.37 -27.76 10.78
N PRO A 358 -10.09 -28.63 11.53
CA PRO A 358 -11.24 -29.36 11.00
C PRO A 358 -12.31 -28.48 10.32
N GLU A 359 -12.39 -27.22 10.71
CA GLU A 359 -13.31 -26.20 10.18
C GLU A 359 -12.87 -25.58 8.84
N THR A 360 -11.63 -25.80 8.41
CA THR A 360 -11.11 -25.25 7.15
C THR A 360 -11.59 -26.08 5.98
N GLU A 361 -12.66 -25.66 5.32
CA GLU A 361 -13.23 -26.38 4.17
C GLU A 361 -12.27 -26.40 2.97
N GLU A 362 -11.74 -25.23 2.60
CA GLU A 362 -10.93 -25.04 1.40
C GLU A 362 -9.43 -24.85 1.72
N PRO A 363 -8.54 -25.67 1.11
CA PRO A 363 -7.12 -25.71 1.46
C PRO A 363 -6.29 -24.53 0.93
N LEU A 364 -6.81 -23.88 -0.11
CA LEU A 364 -6.21 -22.74 -0.77
C LEU A 364 -7.33 -21.96 -1.44
N LEU A 365 -7.38 -20.66 -1.21
CA LEU A 365 -8.37 -19.77 -1.80
C LEU A 365 -7.69 -18.67 -2.60
N ALA A 366 -8.38 -18.18 -3.64
CA ALA A 366 -7.98 -16.93 -4.24
C ALA A 366 -8.03 -15.79 -3.20
N GLY A 367 -7.01 -14.95 -3.21
CA GLY A 367 -6.77 -13.92 -2.20
C GLY A 367 -5.94 -14.37 -0.99
N ASP A 368 -5.63 -15.67 -0.84
CA ASP A 368 -4.65 -16.10 0.16
C ASP A 368 -3.27 -15.51 -0.15
N ILE A 369 -2.52 -15.16 0.89
CA ILE A 369 -1.18 -14.58 0.81
C ILE A 369 -0.19 -15.68 1.19
N ALA A 370 0.70 -16.04 0.26
CA ALA A 370 1.84 -16.89 0.57
C ALA A 370 3.04 -16.02 0.90
N SER A 371 3.75 -16.33 1.98
CA SER A 371 4.89 -15.55 2.43
C SER A 371 6.03 -16.41 2.93
N MET A 372 7.24 -15.96 2.65
CA MET A 372 8.50 -16.40 3.23
C MET A 372 9.36 -15.17 3.52
N ASP A 373 10.48 -15.35 4.22
CA ASP A 373 11.41 -14.25 4.39
C ASP A 373 11.93 -13.73 3.03
N GLY A 374 11.81 -12.43 2.80
CA GLY A 374 12.19 -11.78 1.54
C GLY A 374 11.23 -11.91 0.35
N HIS A 375 10.13 -12.69 0.42
CA HIS A 375 9.18 -12.76 -0.69
C HIS A 375 7.74 -13.10 -0.29
N THR A 376 6.77 -12.50 -0.96
CA THR A 376 5.34 -12.79 -0.77
C THR A 376 4.56 -12.64 -2.08
N PHE A 377 3.45 -13.37 -2.23
CA PHE A 377 2.54 -13.24 -3.35
C PHE A 377 1.11 -13.58 -2.94
N MET A 378 0.14 -13.27 -3.80
CA MET A 378 -1.26 -13.64 -3.57
C MET A 378 -1.71 -14.71 -4.55
N ILE A 379 -2.56 -15.63 -4.09
CA ILE A 379 -3.22 -16.59 -4.97
C ILE A 379 -4.23 -15.85 -5.83
N TYR A 380 -3.99 -15.82 -7.14
CA TYR A 380 -4.86 -15.14 -8.10
C TYR A 380 -6.09 -15.99 -8.43
N ARG A 381 -5.89 -17.30 -8.58
CA ARG A 381 -6.93 -18.30 -8.85
C ARG A 381 -6.55 -19.59 -8.12
N ALA A 382 -7.49 -20.22 -7.44
CA ALA A 382 -7.37 -21.60 -6.98
C ALA A 382 -8.25 -22.50 -7.84
N GLY A 383 -7.71 -23.62 -8.31
CA GLY A 383 -8.47 -24.69 -8.95
C GLY A 383 -9.36 -25.44 -7.95
N LYS A 384 -10.17 -26.37 -8.46
CA LYS A 384 -11.06 -27.19 -7.61
C LYS A 384 -10.29 -28.13 -6.68
N ASP A 385 -9.16 -28.66 -7.16
CA ASP A 385 -8.21 -29.44 -6.38
C ASP A 385 -6.84 -28.75 -6.50
N PRO A 386 -6.62 -27.64 -5.77
CA PRO A 386 -5.47 -26.78 -6.00
C PRO A 386 -4.14 -27.46 -5.71
N TYR A 387 -4.17 -28.55 -4.95
CA TYR A 387 -2.99 -29.35 -4.62
C TYR A 387 -2.91 -30.69 -5.36
N GLY A 388 -3.90 -31.03 -6.22
CA GLY A 388 -3.92 -32.29 -6.96
C GLY A 388 -3.98 -33.53 -6.06
N ILE A 389 -4.64 -33.44 -4.90
CA ILE A 389 -4.61 -34.48 -3.86
C ILE A 389 -5.83 -35.39 -3.82
N ASP A 390 -6.92 -35.04 -4.51
CA ASP A 390 -8.22 -35.73 -4.36
C ASP A 390 -8.14 -37.22 -4.68
N ASN A 391 -7.30 -37.58 -5.65
CA ASN A 391 -7.11 -38.96 -6.11
C ASN A 391 -5.82 -39.61 -5.60
N LEU A 392 -5.04 -38.94 -4.74
CA LEU A 392 -3.81 -39.51 -4.21
C LEU A 392 -4.14 -40.58 -3.17
N ALA A 393 -3.62 -41.80 -3.33
CA ALA A 393 -3.72 -42.85 -2.30
C ALA A 393 -2.76 -42.61 -1.13
N ASP A 394 -1.56 -42.08 -1.40
CA ASP A 394 -0.52 -41.80 -0.39
C ASP A 394 -0.18 -40.31 -0.38
N CYS A 395 -0.35 -39.64 0.76
CA CYS A 395 -0.07 -38.22 0.90
C CYS A 395 1.42 -37.90 0.78
N LYS A 396 2.32 -38.88 0.91
CA LYS A 396 3.75 -38.66 0.65
C LYS A 396 4.06 -38.35 -0.81
N LYS A 397 3.13 -38.68 -1.73
CA LYS A 397 3.25 -38.47 -3.18
C LYS A 397 2.73 -37.11 -3.67
N VAL A 398 2.39 -36.21 -2.76
CA VAL A 398 2.10 -34.81 -3.13
C VAL A 398 3.33 -34.22 -3.85
N ASP A 399 3.07 -33.62 -5.00
CA ASP A 399 4.06 -33.07 -5.92
C ASP A 399 3.55 -31.73 -6.47
N SER A 400 4.41 -30.71 -6.45
CA SER A 400 4.09 -29.36 -6.91
C SER A 400 3.67 -29.30 -8.38
N GLN A 401 4.10 -30.27 -9.20
CA GLN A 401 3.72 -30.39 -10.62
C GLN A 401 2.23 -30.65 -10.83
N ASN A 402 1.53 -31.18 -9.82
CA ASN A 402 0.10 -31.44 -9.85
C ASN A 402 -0.75 -30.28 -9.33
N PHE A 403 -0.13 -29.18 -8.89
CA PHE A 403 -0.86 -28.04 -8.35
C PHE A 403 -1.61 -27.29 -9.45
N ASP A 404 -2.83 -26.89 -9.12
CA ASP A 404 -3.73 -26.13 -10.00
C ASP A 404 -4.12 -24.82 -9.32
N PHE A 405 -3.22 -23.84 -9.39
CA PHE A 405 -3.50 -22.47 -8.99
C PHE A 405 -2.63 -21.51 -9.79
N ASP A 406 -3.04 -20.25 -9.85
CA ASP A 406 -2.26 -19.15 -10.40
C ASP A 406 -1.97 -18.16 -9.28
N LEU A 407 -0.85 -17.45 -9.36
CA LEU A 407 -0.45 -16.45 -8.38
C LEU A 407 -0.19 -15.10 -9.02
N MET A 408 -0.52 -14.03 -8.30
CA MET A 408 -0.18 -12.66 -8.64
C MET A 408 1.03 -12.23 -7.82
N GLN A 409 2.07 -11.75 -8.50
CA GLN A 409 3.34 -11.40 -7.87
C GLN A 409 3.97 -10.14 -8.47
N SER A 410 4.97 -9.61 -7.78
CA SER A 410 5.99 -8.73 -8.33
C SER A 410 7.34 -9.28 -7.86
N SER A 411 8.14 -9.83 -8.77
CA SER A 411 9.37 -10.56 -8.43
C SER A 411 10.39 -10.54 -9.59
N PRO A 412 11.63 -11.00 -9.38
CA PRO A 412 12.62 -11.15 -10.46
C PRO A 412 12.22 -12.10 -11.58
N SER A 413 11.11 -12.84 -11.43
CA SER A 413 10.66 -13.79 -12.45
C SER A 413 10.51 -13.13 -13.82
N LYS A 414 10.87 -13.89 -14.86
CA LYS A 414 10.89 -13.43 -16.26
C LYS A 414 11.73 -12.19 -16.51
N ASP A 415 12.88 -12.09 -15.84
CA ASP A 415 13.84 -10.96 -15.88
C ASP A 415 13.24 -9.63 -15.39
N GLY A 416 12.36 -9.71 -14.38
CA GLY A 416 11.84 -8.54 -13.68
C GLY A 416 10.67 -7.87 -14.39
N VAL A 417 9.77 -8.64 -15.01
CA VAL A 417 8.41 -8.13 -15.29
C VAL A 417 7.84 -7.61 -13.96
N GLY A 418 7.13 -6.47 -13.98
CA GLY A 418 6.49 -5.91 -12.79
C GLY A 418 5.37 -6.81 -12.25
N ILE A 419 4.22 -6.23 -11.92
CA ILE A 419 3.07 -7.04 -11.49
C ILE A 419 2.69 -8.02 -12.59
N ASN A 420 2.66 -9.32 -12.28
CA ASN A 420 2.33 -10.38 -13.23
C ASN A 420 1.48 -11.48 -12.57
N VAL A 421 0.82 -12.29 -13.41
CA VAL A 421 0.15 -13.52 -13.00
C VAL A 421 0.93 -14.69 -13.56
N TYR A 422 1.24 -15.70 -12.73
CA TYR A 422 2.09 -16.84 -13.06
C TYR A 422 1.40 -18.15 -12.67
N VAL A 423 1.52 -19.19 -13.50
CA VAL A 423 1.07 -20.55 -13.18
C VAL A 423 1.83 -21.09 -11.96
N GLY A 424 1.11 -21.45 -10.90
CA GLY A 424 1.67 -21.81 -9.59
C GLY A 424 2.70 -22.93 -9.66
N LYS A 425 2.35 -24.07 -10.27
CA LYS A 425 3.28 -25.22 -10.43
C LYS A 425 4.59 -24.86 -11.12
N ASP A 426 4.55 -23.96 -12.10
CA ASP A 426 5.73 -23.56 -12.87
C ASP A 426 6.58 -22.56 -12.10
N TYR A 427 5.95 -21.67 -11.34
CA TYR A 427 6.63 -20.71 -10.48
C TYR A 427 7.36 -21.41 -9.34
N LEU A 428 6.72 -22.37 -8.66
CA LEU A 428 7.31 -23.05 -7.52
C LEU A 428 8.63 -23.75 -7.87
N LEU A 429 8.77 -24.28 -9.09
CA LEU A 429 10.03 -24.86 -9.60
C LEU A 429 11.19 -23.86 -9.74
N THR A 430 10.94 -22.56 -9.52
CA THR A 430 11.96 -21.50 -9.51
C THR A 430 12.33 -21.05 -8.10
N ASN A 431 11.67 -21.58 -7.06
CA ASN A 431 11.83 -21.17 -5.68
C ASN A 431 11.61 -22.34 -4.70
N ASP A 432 12.69 -23.02 -4.35
CA ASP A 432 12.70 -24.22 -3.50
C ASP A 432 12.01 -24.01 -2.14
N THR A 433 12.15 -22.83 -1.52
CA THR A 433 11.54 -22.52 -0.22
C THR A 433 10.03 -22.45 -0.32
N MET A 434 9.51 -21.73 -1.33
CA MET A 434 8.07 -21.67 -1.60
C MET A 434 7.53 -23.04 -1.98
N GLU A 435 8.21 -23.77 -2.86
CA GLU A 435 7.81 -25.12 -3.27
C GLU A 435 7.67 -26.04 -2.06
N LYS A 436 8.70 -26.09 -1.21
CA LYS A 436 8.71 -26.90 0.00
C LYS A 436 7.56 -26.52 0.93
N GLY A 437 7.32 -25.22 1.14
CA GLY A 437 6.22 -24.72 1.98
C GLY A 437 4.85 -25.19 1.49
N PHE A 438 4.56 -25.00 0.20
CA PHE A 438 3.30 -25.46 -0.39
C PHE A 438 3.13 -26.98 -0.38
N VAL A 439 4.20 -27.74 -0.66
CA VAL A 439 4.17 -29.22 -0.58
C VAL A 439 3.90 -29.68 0.85
N GLU A 440 4.51 -29.06 1.86
CA GLU A 440 4.24 -29.38 3.27
C GLU A 440 2.79 -29.04 3.66
N TYR A 441 2.26 -27.90 3.23
CA TYR A 441 0.85 -27.54 3.44
C TYR A 441 -0.10 -28.57 2.77
N ALA A 442 0.13 -28.90 1.51
CA ALA A 442 -0.65 -29.87 0.74
C ALA A 442 -0.61 -31.28 1.36
N LYS A 443 0.56 -31.74 1.83
CA LYS A 443 0.70 -33.01 2.56
C LYS A 443 -0.15 -33.04 3.83
N ASN A 444 -0.09 -31.98 4.64
CA ASN A 444 -0.87 -31.91 5.87
C ASN A 444 -2.38 -31.87 5.59
N TYR A 445 -2.82 -31.12 4.58
CA TYR A 445 -4.23 -31.11 4.19
C TYR A 445 -4.69 -32.48 3.65
N CYS A 446 -3.87 -33.17 2.84
CA CYS A 446 -4.14 -34.54 2.40
C CYS A 446 -4.29 -35.51 3.58
N GLU A 447 -3.37 -35.46 4.56
CA GLU A 447 -3.43 -36.30 5.75
C GLU A 447 -4.67 -36.01 6.59
N ARG A 448 -5.07 -34.73 6.72
CA ARG A 448 -6.33 -34.36 7.35
C ARG A 448 -7.52 -34.97 6.62
N LYS A 449 -7.60 -34.82 5.29
CA LYS A 449 -8.72 -35.32 4.49
C LYS A 449 -8.91 -36.83 4.65
N LYS A 450 -7.82 -37.58 4.81
CA LYS A 450 -7.87 -39.05 4.96
C LYS A 450 -8.04 -39.54 6.39
N ASN A 451 -7.37 -38.92 7.35
CA ASN A 451 -7.22 -39.44 8.70
C ASN A 451 -7.87 -38.55 9.78
N VAL A 452 -8.58 -37.49 9.40
CA VAL A 452 -9.17 -36.49 10.31
C VAL A 452 -8.11 -35.90 11.27
N SER A 453 -6.88 -35.76 10.77
CA SER A 453 -5.78 -35.16 11.53
C SER A 453 -6.14 -33.72 11.93
N THR A 454 -5.92 -33.39 13.20
CA THR A 454 -6.09 -32.04 13.77
C THR A 454 -4.77 -31.28 13.88
N LYS A 455 -3.68 -31.81 13.31
CA LYS A 455 -2.36 -31.22 13.38
C LYS A 455 -2.36 -29.84 12.71
N LYS A 456 -2.21 -28.79 13.52
CA LYS A 456 -1.94 -27.45 13.01
C LYS A 456 -0.54 -27.44 12.38
N ILE A 457 -0.45 -26.88 11.18
CA ILE A 457 0.84 -26.61 10.54
C ILE A 457 1.28 -25.19 10.91
N LYS A 458 2.51 -25.05 11.40
CA LYS A 458 3.19 -23.76 11.53
C LYS A 458 4.62 -23.99 11.08
N LEU A 459 5.00 -23.39 9.97
CA LEU A 459 6.37 -23.45 9.44
C LEU A 459 7.05 -22.12 9.77
N SER A 460 8.28 -22.15 10.28
CA SER A 460 9.00 -20.93 10.63
C SER A 460 9.50 -20.14 9.42
N TYR A 461 9.47 -20.74 8.24
CA TYR A 461 10.05 -20.21 7.00
C TYR A 461 9.02 -19.97 5.89
N PHE A 462 7.77 -20.40 6.09
CA PHE A 462 6.69 -20.26 5.13
C PHE A 462 5.36 -20.11 5.87
N SER A 463 4.49 -19.24 5.38
CA SER A 463 3.12 -19.15 5.85
C SER A 463 2.16 -18.95 4.68
N LEU A 464 0.99 -19.56 4.81
CA LEU A 464 -0.18 -19.20 4.03
C LEU A 464 -1.09 -18.42 4.95
N VAL A 465 -1.40 -17.18 4.59
CA VAL A 465 -2.17 -16.23 5.39
C VAL A 465 -3.45 -15.87 4.66
N ARG A 466 -4.54 -15.75 5.41
CA ARG A 466 -5.87 -15.48 4.89
C ARG A 466 -6.48 -14.28 5.58
N LEU A 467 -7.07 -13.40 4.80
CA LEU A 467 -7.74 -12.21 5.32
C LEU A 467 -9.04 -12.59 6.05
N SER A 468 -9.28 -11.97 7.20
CA SER A 468 -10.45 -12.25 8.02
C SER A 468 -11.72 -11.68 7.40
N ALA A 469 -12.83 -12.41 7.53
CA ALA A 469 -14.14 -11.98 7.03
C ALA A 469 -14.92 -11.10 8.01
N LYS A 470 -14.31 -10.74 9.15
CA LYS A 470 -14.92 -9.86 10.15
C LYS A 470 -15.18 -8.47 9.58
N SER A 471 -16.32 -7.88 9.92
CA SER A 471 -16.65 -6.50 9.53
C SER A 471 -15.68 -5.47 10.12
N SER A 472 -15.07 -5.73 11.28
CA SER A 472 -14.03 -4.88 11.88
C SER A 472 -12.75 -4.75 11.04
N CYS A 473 -12.57 -5.65 10.07
CA CYS A 473 -11.48 -5.67 9.11
C CYS A 473 -11.82 -4.98 7.78
N ARG A 474 -13.03 -4.46 7.61
CA ARG A 474 -13.44 -3.70 6.43
C ARG A 474 -13.11 -2.22 6.58
N MET A 475 -12.85 -1.57 5.45
CA MET A 475 -12.69 -0.13 5.33
C MET A 475 -13.01 0.34 3.91
N PRO A 476 -13.19 1.65 3.66
CA PRO A 476 -13.21 2.16 2.30
C PRO A 476 -11.98 1.74 1.50
N ALA A 477 -12.17 1.33 0.25
CA ALA A 477 -11.06 0.97 -0.63
C ALA A 477 -10.18 2.19 -0.93
N VAL A 478 -8.87 1.99 -0.91
CA VAL A 478 -7.91 3.01 -1.38
C VAL A 478 -8.04 3.16 -2.89
N ALA A 479 -8.21 4.40 -3.33
CA ALA A 479 -8.35 4.72 -4.75
C ALA A 479 -7.00 4.69 -5.47
N LEU A 480 -7.02 4.36 -6.76
CA LEU A 480 -5.84 4.33 -7.63
C LEU A 480 -5.89 5.51 -8.61
N GLU A 481 -4.75 6.14 -8.88
CA GLU A 481 -4.68 7.12 -9.96
C GLU A 481 -4.83 6.46 -11.33
N ASN A 482 -5.46 7.18 -12.26
CA ASN A 482 -5.76 6.71 -13.62
C ASN A 482 -6.57 5.41 -13.68
N GLU A 483 -7.32 5.09 -12.62
CA GLU A 483 -8.25 3.96 -12.61
C GLU A 483 -9.36 4.12 -13.66
N SER A 484 -9.72 5.37 -14.00
CA SER A 484 -10.72 5.72 -15.01
C SER A 484 -10.45 5.09 -16.39
N CYS A 485 -9.18 4.88 -16.74
CA CYS A 485 -8.78 4.26 -18.01
C CYS A 485 -9.34 2.84 -18.18
N VAL A 486 -9.48 2.08 -17.09
CA VAL A 486 -9.84 0.64 -17.13
C VAL A 486 -11.20 0.33 -16.50
N GLN A 487 -11.99 1.36 -16.17
CA GLN A 487 -13.29 1.18 -15.51
C GLN A 487 -14.25 0.27 -16.27
N GLU A 488 -14.14 0.19 -17.60
CA GLU A 488 -15.02 -0.63 -18.43
C GLU A 488 -14.97 -2.12 -18.06
N CYS A 489 -13.79 -2.68 -17.81
CA CYS A 489 -13.64 -4.09 -17.45
C CYS A 489 -13.82 -4.36 -15.96
N LEU A 490 -13.86 -3.32 -15.13
CA LEU A 490 -14.14 -3.44 -13.69
C LEU A 490 -15.64 -3.49 -13.39
N LYS A 491 -16.47 -2.93 -14.27
CA LYS A 491 -17.94 -3.01 -14.18
C LYS A 491 -18.48 -4.40 -14.51
N THR A 492 -17.78 -5.15 -15.35
CA THR A 492 -18.19 -6.48 -15.81
C THR A 492 -17.82 -7.60 -14.85
N SER A 493 -16.95 -7.36 -13.86
CA SER A 493 -16.51 -8.36 -12.88
C SER A 493 -17.42 -8.47 -11.64
N THR A 494 -18.51 -7.70 -11.57
CA THR A 494 -19.48 -7.69 -10.46
C THR A 494 -20.81 -8.36 -10.78
N ASN A 495 -20.92 -9.02 -11.95
CA ASN A 495 -22.02 -9.92 -12.31
C ASN A 495 -21.47 -11.34 -12.49
#